data_AF-U9SFE3-F1
#
_entry.id   AF-U9SFE3-F1
#
_cell.length_a   1.000
_cell.length_b   1.000
_cell.length_c   1.000
_cell.angle_alpha   90.00
_cell.angle_beta   90.00
_cell.angle_gamma   90.00
#
_symmetry.space_group_name_H-M   'P 1'
#
loop_
_entity.id
_entity.type
_entity.pdbx_description
1 polymer ?
#
loop_
_entity_poly.entity_id
_entity_poly.type
_entity_poly.pdbx_seq_one_letter_code
_entity_poly.pdbx_strand_id
1 'polypeptide(L)'
;MLPASVIHEAWIRLTTRKRSPLSVSDASGVNSMVELFLKHEVERYQKKLARQRLTVKQTYMPRNRMTQDMISEEVSILQKHLLEYNKVTFGRFMQNLTKEHEKLIKTNHQIRHEIDTMKKQVREIEKKLASMS
;
A
#
# COMPACT_ATOMS: atom_id res chain seq x y z
N MET A 1 -28.57 30.73 -24.27
CA MET A 1 -29.96 30.24 -24.38
C MET A 1 -30.09 28.94 -23.60
N LEU A 2 -31.20 28.72 -22.88
CA LEU A 2 -31.38 27.49 -22.10
C LEU A 2 -31.67 26.29 -23.03
N PRO A 3 -31.23 25.07 -22.69
CA PRO A 3 -31.55 23.87 -23.48
C PRO A 3 -33.06 23.59 -23.53
N ALA A 4 -33.54 23.09 -24.68
CA ALA A 4 -34.96 22.82 -24.91
C ALA A 4 -35.58 21.85 -23.88
N SER A 5 -34.80 20.88 -23.40
CA SER A 5 -35.22 19.95 -22.35
C SER A 5 -35.50 20.63 -21.00
N VAL A 6 -34.70 21.65 -20.65
CA VAL A 6 -34.87 22.42 -19.40
C VAL A 6 -36.09 23.32 -19.49
N ILE A 7 -36.31 23.92 -20.65
CA ILE A 7 -37.50 24.74 -20.93
C ILE A 7 -38.76 23.87 -20.81
N HIS A 8 -38.74 22.67 -21.39
CA HIS A 8 -39.86 21.73 -21.36
C HIS A 8 -40.22 21.25 -19.94
N GLU A 9 -39.22 20.86 -19.14
CA GLU A 9 -39.42 20.46 -17.74
C GLU A 9 -39.97 21.60 -16.86
N ALA A 10 -39.48 22.82 -17.07
CA ALA A 10 -39.99 24.00 -16.38
C ALA A 10 -41.46 24.27 -16.72
N TRP A 11 -41.83 24.13 -17.99
CA TRP A 11 -43.20 24.24 -18.46
C TRP A 11 -44.13 23.21 -17.81
N ILE A 12 -43.72 21.94 -17.74
CA ILE A 12 -44.49 20.88 -17.09
C ILE A 12 -44.75 21.23 -15.62
N ARG A 13 -43.75 21.74 -14.89
CA ARG A 13 -43.88 22.08 -13.46
C ARG A 13 -44.78 23.29 -13.20
N LEU A 14 -44.84 24.24 -14.14
CA LEU A 14 -45.68 25.42 -14.04
C LEU A 14 -47.15 25.10 -14.30
N THR A 15 -47.43 24.22 -15.25
CA THR A 15 -48.81 23.85 -15.63
C THR A 15 -49.42 22.76 -14.75
N THR A 16 -48.60 21.95 -14.04
CA THR A 16 -49.07 20.83 -13.18
C THR A 16 -49.08 21.16 -11.68
N ARG A 17 -48.98 22.43 -11.29
CA ARG A 17 -48.94 22.83 -9.88
C ARG A 17 -50.27 22.53 -9.15
N LYS A 18 -50.17 21.87 -7.98
CA LYS A 18 -51.30 21.37 -7.18
C LYS A 18 -52.21 22.44 -6.54
N ARG A 19 -51.76 23.69 -6.46
CA ARG A 19 -52.55 24.88 -6.05
C ARG A 19 -52.37 25.94 -7.13
N SER A 20 -53.43 26.17 -7.92
CA SER A 20 -53.53 27.19 -8.98
C SER A 20 -52.66 26.94 -10.22
N PRO A 21 -53.00 25.94 -11.07
CA PRO A 21 -52.37 25.77 -12.37
C PRO A 21 -52.65 26.99 -13.27
N LEU A 22 -51.60 27.56 -13.86
CA LEU A 22 -51.71 28.69 -14.79
C LEU A 22 -52.20 28.20 -16.16
N SER A 23 -53.14 28.93 -16.77
CA SER A 23 -53.54 28.66 -18.15
C SER A 23 -52.40 29.03 -19.13
N VAL A 24 -52.38 28.41 -20.32
CA VAL A 24 -51.36 28.68 -21.34
C VAL A 24 -51.36 30.15 -21.76
N SER A 25 -52.52 30.80 -21.77
CA SER A 25 -52.67 32.24 -22.04
C SER A 25 -52.11 33.10 -20.91
N ASP A 26 -52.33 32.74 -19.65
CA ASP A 26 -51.78 33.50 -18.51
C ASP A 26 -50.26 33.35 -18.44
N ALA A 27 -49.75 32.15 -18.69
CA ALA A 27 -48.31 31.88 -18.71
C ALA A 27 -47.59 32.63 -19.86
N SER A 28 -48.28 32.85 -20.98
CA SER A 28 -47.74 33.61 -22.11
C SER A 28 -47.48 35.09 -21.78
N GLY A 29 -48.23 35.67 -20.82
CA GLY A 29 -48.02 37.02 -20.29
C GLY A 29 -46.94 37.12 -19.19
N VAL A 30 -46.47 35.98 -18.66
CA VAL A 30 -45.60 35.88 -17.46
C VAL A 30 -44.12 35.65 -17.82
N ASN A 31 -43.74 35.98 -19.06
CA ASN A 31 -42.42 35.74 -19.67
C ASN A 31 -41.23 36.11 -18.74
N SER A 32 -41.28 37.29 -18.10
CA SER A 32 -40.19 37.77 -17.24
C SER A 32 -40.07 37.04 -15.89
N MET A 33 -41.19 36.62 -15.28
CA MET A 33 -41.16 35.99 -13.95
C MET A 33 -40.71 34.53 -14.03
N VAL A 34 -41.07 33.83 -15.11
CA VAL A 34 -40.53 32.50 -15.40
C VAL A 34 -39.03 32.56 -15.68
N GLU A 35 -38.57 33.55 -16.45
CA GLU A 35 -37.16 33.72 -16.74
C GLU A 35 -36.32 34.01 -15.48
N LEU A 36 -36.82 34.88 -14.58
CA LEU A 36 -36.18 35.16 -13.29
C LEU A 36 -36.08 33.92 -12.41
N PHE A 37 -37.14 33.12 -12.35
CA PHE A 37 -37.15 31.87 -11.58
C PHE A 37 -36.11 30.87 -12.12
N LEU A 38 -36.03 30.71 -13.44
CA LEU A 38 -35.07 29.81 -14.07
C LEU A 38 -33.62 30.27 -13.86
N LYS A 39 -33.34 31.56 -13.99
CA LYS A 39 -32.03 32.13 -13.68
C LYS A 39 -31.62 31.83 -12.23
N HIS A 40 -32.53 32.05 -11.29
CA HIS A 40 -32.29 31.78 -9.87
C HIS A 40 -31.98 30.29 -9.60
N GLU A 41 -32.74 29.36 -10.19
CA GLU A 41 -32.53 27.93 -9.92
C GLU A 41 -31.22 27.41 -10.54
N VAL A 42 -30.84 27.92 -11.71
CA VAL A 42 -29.54 27.63 -12.32
C VAL A 42 -28.40 28.12 -11.42
N GLU A 43 -28.47 29.36 -10.92
CA GLU A 43 -27.47 29.89 -10.00
C GLU A 43 -27.39 29.08 -8.69
N ARG A 44 -28.55 28.71 -8.14
CA ARG A 44 -28.63 27.88 -6.93
C ARG A 44 -27.95 26.53 -7.15
N TYR A 45 -28.21 25.88 -8.28
CA TYR A 45 -27.60 24.60 -8.62
C TYR A 45 -26.07 24.73 -8.82
N GLN A 46 -25.63 25.75 -9.54
CA GLN A 46 -24.19 26.02 -9.73
C GLN A 46 -23.47 26.29 -8.40
N LYS A 47 -24.07 27.09 -7.50
CA LYS A 47 -23.54 27.34 -6.15
C LYS A 47 -23.45 26.06 -5.32
N LYS A 48 -24.46 25.18 -5.41
CA LYS A 48 -24.46 23.86 -4.74
C LYS A 48 -23.31 22.97 -5.26
N LEU A 49 -23.14 22.90 -6.58
CA LEU A 49 -22.09 22.11 -7.21
C LEU A 49 -20.68 22.61 -6.84
N ALA A 50 -20.48 23.93 -6.80
CA ALA A 50 -19.22 24.54 -6.39
C ALA A 50 -18.85 24.20 -4.93
N ARG A 51 -19.83 24.25 -4.01
CA ARG A 51 -19.62 23.85 -2.61
C ARG A 51 -19.21 22.39 -2.48
N GLN A 52 -19.87 21.48 -3.20
CA GLN A 52 -19.53 20.05 -3.19
C GLN A 52 -18.09 19.80 -3.69
N ARG A 53 -17.65 20.49 -4.74
CA ARG A 53 -16.28 20.38 -5.28
C ARG A 53 -15.21 20.88 -4.29
N LEU A 54 -15.51 21.93 -3.51
CA LEU A 54 -14.61 22.44 -2.48
C LEU A 54 -14.46 21.44 -1.33
N THR A 55 -15.57 20.87 -0.85
CA THR A 55 -15.54 19.88 0.24
C THR A 55 -14.72 18.64 -0.12
N VAL A 56 -14.84 18.13 -1.34
CA VAL A 56 -14.05 16.99 -1.82
C VAL A 56 -12.55 17.33 -1.92
N LYS A 57 -12.19 18.49 -2.45
CA LYS A 57 -10.77 18.91 -2.50
C LYS A 57 -10.16 19.10 -1.10
N GLN A 58 -10.95 19.60 -0.15
CA GLN A 58 -10.49 19.91 1.20
C GLN A 58 -10.32 18.65 2.08
N THR A 59 -11.10 17.59 1.86
CA THR A 59 -10.94 16.31 2.58
C THR A 59 -9.79 15.46 2.04
N TYR A 60 -9.49 15.52 0.73
CA TYR A 60 -8.43 14.73 0.11
C TYR A 60 -6.99 15.22 0.38
N MET A 61 -6.78 16.49 0.74
CA MET A 61 -5.43 17.08 0.77
C MET A 61 -4.67 17.01 2.11
N PRO A 62 -5.26 17.28 3.30
CA PRO A 62 -4.50 17.28 4.56
C PRO A 62 -4.52 15.93 5.29
N ARG A 63 -5.65 15.23 5.26
CA ARG A 63 -5.88 14.01 6.08
C ARG A 63 -5.10 12.79 5.58
N ASN A 64 -4.91 12.67 4.26
CA ASN A 64 -4.14 11.57 3.68
C ASN A 64 -2.62 11.74 3.82
N ARG A 65 -2.11 12.99 3.87
CA ARG A 65 -0.67 13.23 4.09
C ARG A 65 -0.26 12.91 5.52
N MET A 66 -1.02 13.39 6.52
CA MET A 66 -0.75 13.07 7.93
C MET A 66 -0.77 11.56 8.20
N THR A 67 -1.70 10.83 7.59
CA THR A 67 -1.77 9.37 7.73
C THR A 67 -0.62 8.66 7.01
N GLN A 68 -0.20 9.14 5.83
CA GLN A 68 0.96 8.61 5.12
C GLN A 68 2.28 8.84 5.86
N ASP A 69 2.46 10.03 6.45
CA ASP A 69 3.66 10.38 7.20
C ASP A 69 3.78 9.52 8.48
N MET A 70 2.67 9.33 9.21
CA MET A 70 2.63 8.44 10.38
C MET A 70 2.97 6.98 10.02
N ILE A 71 2.39 6.46 8.93
CA ILE A 71 2.69 5.11 8.46
C ILE A 71 4.17 4.99 8.10
N SER A 72 4.74 6.00 7.43
CA SER A 72 6.16 5.98 7.07
C SER A 72 7.08 5.99 8.29
N GLU A 73 6.72 6.72 9.34
CA GLU A 73 7.48 6.76 10.59
C GLU A 73 7.43 5.41 11.33
N GLU A 74 6.24 4.82 11.46
CA GLU A 74 6.07 3.49 12.08
C GLU A 74 6.86 2.41 11.34
N VAL A 75 6.81 2.41 10.00
CA VAL A 75 7.59 1.47 9.17
C VAL A 75 9.09 1.64 9.40
N SER A 76 9.58 2.88 9.49
CA SER A 76 10.99 3.17 9.75
C SER A 76 11.45 2.64 11.12
N ILE A 77 10.63 2.83 12.16
CA ILE A 77 10.89 2.32 13.50
C ILE A 77 10.93 0.77 13.50
N LEU A 78 9.94 0.13 12.87
CA LEU A 78 9.88 -1.32 12.77
C LEU A 78 11.08 -1.91 12.03
N GLN A 79 11.50 -1.28 10.91
CA GLN A 79 12.70 -1.69 10.19
C GLN A 79 13.95 -1.60 11.05
N LYS A 80 14.10 -0.52 11.83
CA LYS A 80 15.23 -0.36 12.75
C LYS A 80 15.26 -1.44 13.83
N HIS A 81 14.11 -1.72 14.46
CA HIS A 81 14.01 -2.78 15.46
C HIS A 81 14.30 -4.17 14.88
N LEU A 82 13.78 -4.47 13.69
CA LEU A 82 14.05 -5.73 13.01
C LEU A 82 15.54 -5.89 12.69
N LEU A 83 16.19 -4.82 12.25
CA LEU A 83 17.63 -4.84 11.95
C LEU A 83 18.47 -5.05 13.21
N GLU A 84 18.17 -4.34 14.30
CA GLU A 84 18.79 -4.52 15.62
C GLU A 84 18.65 -5.97 16.11
N TYR A 85 17.42 -6.49 16.12
CA TYR A 85 17.13 -7.86 16.55
C TYR A 85 17.86 -8.89 15.71
N ASN A 86 17.82 -8.75 14.37
CA ASN A 86 18.49 -9.68 13.47
C ASN A 86 20.00 -9.63 13.64
N LYS A 87 20.59 -8.44 13.79
CA LYS A 87 22.04 -8.29 14.00
C LYS A 87 22.51 -9.02 15.26
N VAL A 88 21.76 -8.90 16.36
CA VAL A 88 22.11 -9.58 17.62
C VAL A 88 21.88 -11.09 17.52
N THR A 89 20.69 -11.49 17.06
CA THR A 89 20.27 -12.90 17.08
C THR A 89 20.94 -13.72 15.99
N PHE A 90 20.79 -13.32 14.72
CA PHE A 90 21.45 -14.00 13.60
C PHE A 90 22.96 -13.84 13.66
N GLY A 91 23.48 -12.69 14.06
CA GLY A 91 24.92 -12.49 14.21
C GLY A 91 25.53 -13.49 15.21
N ARG A 92 24.91 -13.67 16.38
CA ARG A 92 25.36 -14.64 17.38
C ARG A 92 25.26 -16.08 16.86
N PHE A 93 24.15 -16.42 16.20
CA PHE A 93 23.96 -17.75 15.61
C PHE A 93 25.05 -18.07 14.59
N MET A 94 25.30 -17.16 13.64
CA MET A 94 26.33 -17.34 12.61
C MET A 94 27.73 -17.48 13.21
N GLN A 95 28.07 -16.69 14.23
CA GLN A 95 29.35 -16.83 14.94
C GLN A 95 29.50 -18.20 15.61
N ASN A 96 28.45 -18.71 16.24
CA ASN A 96 28.47 -20.03 16.87
C ASN A 96 28.63 -21.14 15.82
N LEU A 97 27.87 -21.06 14.72
CA LEU A 97 27.96 -21.99 13.59
C LEU A 97 29.39 -22.04 13.03
N THR A 98 30.01 -20.87 12.82
CA THR A 98 31.40 -20.78 12.33
C THR A 98 32.38 -21.42 13.30
N LYS A 99 32.27 -21.12 14.61
CA LYS A 99 33.14 -21.71 15.63
C LYS A 99 33.03 -23.23 15.71
N GLU A 100 31.82 -23.77 15.57
CA GLU A 100 31.59 -25.21 15.56
C GLU A 100 32.18 -25.86 14.31
N HIS A 101 31.99 -25.24 13.15
CA HIS A 101 32.59 -25.70 11.90
C HIS A 101 34.13 -25.74 11.94
N GLU A 102 34.76 -24.68 12.47
CA GLU A 102 36.22 -24.61 12.64
C GLU A 102 36.73 -25.71 13.57
N LYS A 103 36.03 -26.00 14.67
CA LYS A 103 36.37 -27.12 15.57
C LYS A 103 36.32 -28.45 14.83
N LEU A 104 35.25 -28.70 14.07
CA LEU A 104 35.10 -29.93 13.28
C LEU A 104 36.21 -30.08 12.24
N ILE A 105 36.61 -29.01 11.56
CA ILE A 105 37.75 -29.01 10.63
C ILE A 105 39.03 -29.42 11.36
N LYS A 106 39.29 -28.83 12.53
CA LYS A 106 40.51 -29.12 13.31
C LYS A 106 40.56 -30.58 13.75
N THR A 107 39.45 -31.11 14.27
CA THR A 107 39.35 -32.52 14.68
C THR A 107 39.50 -33.44 13.48
N ASN A 108 38.86 -33.14 12.34
CA ASN A 108 39.02 -33.91 11.12
C ASN A 108 40.47 -33.92 10.61
N HIS A 109 41.19 -32.80 10.75
CA HIS A 109 42.60 -32.73 10.39
C HIS A 109 43.47 -33.65 11.25
N GLN A 110 43.23 -33.69 12.57
CA GLN A 110 43.92 -34.59 13.49
C GLN A 110 43.65 -36.07 13.15
N ILE A 111 42.38 -36.42 12.96
CA ILE A 111 41.99 -37.80 12.58
C ILE A 111 42.66 -38.21 11.27
N ARG A 112 42.76 -37.31 10.28
CA ARG A 112 43.47 -37.60 9.02
C ARG A 112 44.95 -37.93 9.25
N HIS A 113 45.65 -37.17 10.08
CA HIS A 113 47.05 -37.45 10.42
C HIS A 113 47.24 -38.79 11.12
N GLU A 114 46.33 -39.13 12.05
CA GLU A 114 46.34 -40.43 12.72
C GLU A 114 46.11 -41.58 11.73
N ILE A 115 45.11 -41.45 10.84
CA ILE A 115 44.84 -42.42 9.77
C ILE A 115 46.08 -42.61 8.88
N ASP A 116 46.76 -41.54 8.49
CA ASP A 116 47.94 -41.64 7.64
C ASP A 116 49.13 -42.30 8.36
N THR A 117 49.25 -42.08 9.67
CA THR A 117 50.24 -42.74 10.51
C THR A 117 49.96 -44.25 10.59
N MET A 118 48.72 -44.64 10.89
CA MET A 118 48.31 -46.04 10.93
C MET A 118 48.49 -46.73 9.58
N LYS A 119 48.13 -46.07 8.47
CA LYS A 119 48.36 -46.60 7.10
C LYS A 119 49.84 -46.85 6.79
N LYS A 120 50.76 -46.05 7.34
CA LYS A 120 52.20 -46.30 7.19
C LYS A 120 52.64 -47.53 7.99
N GLN A 121 52.18 -47.65 9.24
CA GLN A 121 52.49 -48.81 10.10
C GLN A 121 51.99 -50.12 9.49
N VAL A 122 50.75 -50.15 9.00
CA VAL A 122 50.16 -51.33 8.35
C VAL A 122 51.02 -51.77 7.14
N ARG A 123 51.41 -50.83 6.26
CA ARG A 123 52.26 -51.14 5.11
C ARG A 123 53.62 -51.71 5.49
N GLU A 124 54.23 -51.23 6.57
CA GLU A 124 55.50 -51.78 7.05
C GLU A 124 55.33 -53.19 7.63
N ILE A 125 54.22 -53.46 8.32
CA ILE A 125 53.89 -54.82 8.81
C ILE A 125 53.64 -55.76 7.62
N GLU A 126 52.87 -55.33 6.62
CA GLU A 126 52.60 -56.10 5.40
C GLU A 126 53.90 -56.48 4.68
N LYS A 127 54.84 -55.54 4.51
CA LYS A 127 56.16 -55.81 3.91
C LYS A 127 56.95 -56.85 4.70
N LYS A 128 56.99 -56.72 6.03
CA LYS A 128 57.69 -57.68 6.90
C LYS A 128 57.10 -59.08 6.79
N LEU A 129 55.77 -59.19 6.83
CA LEU A 129 55.07 -60.46 6.64
C LEU A 129 55.37 -61.07 5.26
N ALA A 130 55.34 -60.27 4.20
CA ALA A 130 55.67 -60.73 2.85
C ALA A 130 57.12 -61.21 2.72
N SER A 131 58.06 -60.63 3.48
CA SER A 131 59.47 -61.08 3.50
C SER A 131 59.73 -62.33 4.35
N MET A 132 58.76 -62.74 5.18
CA MET A 132 58.84 -63.94 6.02
C MET A 132 58.17 -65.16 5.38
N SER A 133 57.36 -64.95 4.34
CA SER A 133 56.71 -66.00 3.54
C SER A 133 57.57 -66.42 2.36
#